data_AF-A0A954L3C8-F1
#
_entry.id   AF-A0A954L3C8-F1
#
_cell.length_a   1.000
_cell.length_b   1.000
_cell.length_c   1.000
_cell.angle_alpha   90.00
_cell.angle_beta   90.00
_cell.angle_gamma   90.00
#
_symmetry.space_group_name_H-M   'P 1'
#
loop_
_entity.id
_entity.type
_entity.pdbx_description
1 polymer ?
#
loop_
_entity_poly.entity_id
_entity_poly.type
_entity_poly.pdbx_seq_one_letter_code
_entity_poly.pdbx_strand_id
1 'polypeptide(L)' 'MAEARTLTDVKTALAEKYEHLARLTHSDTRKKKLYNRALRYRRQVAQLGHGQK' A
#
# COMPACT_ATOMS: atom_id res chain seq x y z
N MET A 1 -24.75 6.07 -1.85
CA MET A 1 -24.42 5.39 -0.58
C MET A 1 -22.90 5.30 -0.51
N ALA A 2 -22.27 5.84 0.54
CA ALA A 2 -20.83 5.72 0.70
C ALA A 2 -20.54 4.29 1.17
N GLU A 3 -20.09 3.43 0.25
CA GLU A 3 -19.65 2.08 0.59
C GLU A 3 -18.61 2.17 1.71
N ALA A 4 -18.83 1.42 2.80
CA ALA A 4 -17.89 1.34 3.90
C ALA A 4 -16.59 0.73 3.37
N ARG A 5 -15.61 1.59 3.04
CA ARG A 5 -14.29 1.15 2.57
C ARG A 5 -13.69 0.24 3.63
N THR A 6 -13.39 -0.99 3.24
CA THR A 6 -12.77 -1.93 4.16
C THR A 6 -11.34 -1.47 4.46
N LEU A 7 -10.81 -1.88 5.61
CA LEU A 7 -9.41 -1.60 5.94
C LEU A 7 -8.45 -2.15 4.87
N THR A 8 -8.85 -3.25 4.22
CA THR A 8 -8.15 -3.85 3.09
C THR A 8 -8.09 -2.87 1.91
N ASP A 9 -9.23 -2.28 1.51
CA ASP A 9 -9.29 -1.33 0.39
C ASP A 9 -8.42 -0.10 0.62
N VAL A 10 -8.46 0.44 1.84
CA VAL A 10 -7.64 1.61 2.21
C VAL A 10 -6.15 1.27 2.12
N LYS A 11 -5.74 0.11 2.62
CA LYS A 11 -4.32 -0.31 2.59
C LYS A 11 -3.86 -0.65 1.17
N THR A 12 -4.71 -1.24 0.35
CA THR A 12 -4.44 -1.49 -1.06
C THR A 12 -4.22 -0.17 -1.80
N ALA A 13 -5.14 0.80 -1.66
CA ALA A 13 -5.00 2.11 -2.27
C ALA A 13 -3.74 2.87 -1.81
N LEU A 14 -3.38 2.75 -0.51
CA LEU A 14 -2.13 3.32 0.00
C LEU A 14 -0.90 2.67 -0.65
N ALA A 15 -0.88 1.35 -0.80
CA ALA A 15 0.22 0.65 -1.45
C ALA A 15 0.44 1.15 -2.89
N GLU A 16 -0.63 1.23 -3.68
CA GLU A 16 -0.60 1.72 -5.06
C GLU A 16 -0.10 3.16 -5.15
N LYS A 17 -0.58 4.04 -4.26
CA LYS A 17 -0.15 5.44 -4.21
C LYS A 17 1.34 5.55 -3.92
N TYR A 18 1.86 4.76 -2.99
CA TYR A 18 3.29 4.75 -2.68
C TYR A 18 4.14 4.21 -3.83
N GLU A 19 3.67 3.22 -4.57
CA GLU A 19 4.37 2.73 -5.78
C GLU A 19 4.37 3.76 -6.91
N HIS A 20 3.26 4.47 -7.08
CA HIS A 20 3.20 5.55 -8.05
C HIS A 20 4.18 6.68 -7.69
N LEU A 21 4.20 7.11 -6.42
CA LEU A 21 5.17 8.10 -5.94
C LEU A 21 6.61 7.62 -6.08
N ALA A 22 6.88 6.33 -5.86
CA ALA A 22 8.21 5.76 -6.05
C ALA A 22 8.68 5.79 -7.52
N ARG A 23 7.75 5.71 -8.48
CA ARG A 23 8.03 5.85 -9.91
C ARG A 23 8.29 7.30 -10.32
N LEU A 24 7.62 8.25 -9.69
CA LEU A 24 7.74 9.68 -10.00
C LEU A 24 8.93 10.37 -9.32
N THR A 25 9.45 9.83 -8.21
CA THR A 25 10.58 10.45 -7.52
C THR A 25 11.90 10.20 -8.24
N HIS A 26 12.71 11.26 -8.39
CA HIS A 26 14.06 11.18 -8.95
C HIS A 26 15.15 10.83 -7.92
N SER A 27 14.84 10.91 -6.62
CA SER A 27 15.77 10.52 -5.55
C SER A 27 15.71 9.01 -5.27
N ASP A 28 16.83 8.32 -5.43
CA ASP A 28 16.95 6.88 -5.18
C ASP A 28 16.66 6.49 -3.72
N THR A 29 17.12 7.30 -2.76
CA THR A 29 16.85 7.07 -1.35
C THR A 29 15.35 7.19 -1.05
N ARG A 30 14.68 8.21 -1.63
CA ARG A 30 13.22 8.37 -1.50
C ARG A 30 12.49 7.23 -2.21
N LYS A 31 12.92 6.83 -3.40
CA LYS A 31 12.38 5.71 -4.16
C LYS A 31 12.36 4.43 -3.32
N LYS A 32 13.50 4.05 -2.74
CA LYS A 32 13.61 2.89 -1.84
C LYS A 32 12.67 2.99 -0.64
N LYS A 33 12.60 4.14 0.02
CA LYS A 33 11.70 4.36 1.17
C LYS A 33 10.22 4.20 0.78
N LEU A 34 9.82 4.74 -0.37
CA LEU A 34 8.44 4.65 -0.86
C LEU A 34 8.07 3.21 -1.26
N TYR A 35 8.96 2.50 -1.95
CA TYR A 35 8.77 1.07 -2.25
C TYR A 35 8.62 0.23 -0.98
N ASN A 36 9.48 0.45 0.03
CA ASN A 36 9.39 -0.27 1.29
C ASN A 36 8.05 -0.01 2.01
N ARG A 37 7.52 1.22 1.93
CA ARG A 37 6.19 1.55 2.47
C ARG A 37 5.08 0.81 1.72
N ALA A 38 5.11 0.82 0.38
CA ALA A 38 4.13 0.07 -0.41
C ALA A 38 4.14 -1.42 -0.08
N LEU A 39 5.34 -2.03 -0.02
CA LEU A 39 5.52 -3.43 0.33
C LEU A 39 4.95 -3.76 1.71
N ARG A 40 5.15 -2.87 2.70
CA ARG A 40 4.58 -3.03 4.04
C ARG A 40 3.05 -3.10 4.00
N TYR A 41 2.38 -2.21 3.25
CA TYR A 41 0.93 -2.23 3.14
C TYR A 41 0.43 -3.50 2.42
N ARG A 42 1.09 -3.94 1.35
CA ARG A 42 0.77 -5.21 0.68
C ARG A 42 0.85 -6.41 1.62
N ARG A 43 1.89 -6.48 2.46
CA ARG A 43 2.02 -7.54 3.49
C ARG A 43 0.89 -7.48 4.51
N GLN A 44 0.49 -6.29 4.94
CA GLN A 44 -0.63 -6.12 5.87
C GLN A 44 -1.96 -6.53 5.24
N VAL A 45 -2.18 -6.23 3.95
CA VAL A 45 -3.36 -6.70 3.22
C VAL A 45 -3.38 -8.22 3.14
N ALA A 46 -2.25 -8.85 2.80
CA ALA A 46 -2.15 -10.31 2.78
C ALA A 46 -2.47 -10.92 4.14
N GLN A 47 -1.93 -10.36 5.23
CA GLN A 47 -2.24 -10.82 6.60
C GLN A 47 -3.73 -10.67 6.96
N LEU A 48 -4.37 -9.57 6.56
CA LEU A 48 -5.80 -9.38 6.78
C LEU A 48 -6.64 -10.39 5.99
N GLY A 49 -6.23 -10.72 4.76
CA GLY A 49 -6.88 -11.75 3.95
C GLY A 49 -6.72 -13.18 4.49
N HIS A 50 -5.62 -13.48 5.20
CA HIS A 50 -5.39 -14.77 5.83
C HIS A 50 -6.07 -14.94 7.20
N GLY A 51 -6.39 -13.82 7.88
CA GLY A 51 -7.05 -13.84 9.20
C GLY A 51 -8.59 -13.87 9.15
N GLN A 52 -9.21 -13.88 7.96
CA GLN A 52 -10.66 -13.97 7.78
C GLN A 52 -11.17 -15.41 7.49
N LYS A 53 -10.46 -16.44 7.93
CA LYS A 53 -10.94 -17.83 7.88
C LYS A 53 -11.63 -18.24 9.17
#